data_AF-A0A2A4IXF4-F1
#
_entry.id   AF-A0A2A4IXF4-F1
#
_cell.length_a   1.000
_cell.length_b   1.000
_cell.length_c   1.000
_cell.angle_alpha   90.00
_cell.angle_beta   90.00
_cell.angle_gamma   90.00
#
_symmetry.space_group_name_H-M   'P 1'
#
loop_
_entity.id
_entity.type
_entity.pdbx_description
1 polymer ?
#
loop_
_entity_poly.entity_id
_entity_poly.type
_entity_poly.pdbx_seq_one_letter_code
_entity_poly.pdbx_strand_id
1 'polypeptide(L)'
;MVTLKVEAFGVYKDKNVQKFTWTTSAGAEISVISYGAIIQAFKVPDKFGIKKDLVLGFDDLEGYVQRNTPYLGATVGRCANRIGNATFEIDGKTYNVAKNIGKDHLHGGIVGFDKVVWESTIVGNKVIFSYLSKDLEEGYPGDLITSVIYEVTDDNRLHLDFKASTTKKTVVNLTNHSYFNLAGHDAGAEELYCHWVVINANKITKTDANSIPTGSFIPVQNTPFDFTIQRKLGDAMASGNNLFDDNYCVETYGPE
;
A
#
# COMPACT_ATOMS: atom_id res chain seq x y z
N MET A 1 -17.22 -9.36 -19.07
CA MET A 1 -17.75 -9.96 -17.83
C MET A 1 -16.57 -10.44 -17.03
N VAL A 2 -16.41 -9.87 -15.84
CA VAL A 2 -15.32 -10.20 -14.93
C VAL A 2 -15.55 -11.61 -14.37
N THR A 3 -14.54 -12.46 -14.42
CA THR A 3 -14.54 -13.75 -13.73
C THR A 3 -13.63 -13.68 -12.51
N LEU A 4 -13.96 -14.42 -11.45
CA LEU A 4 -13.19 -14.51 -10.23
C LEU A 4 -12.87 -15.98 -9.93
N LYS A 5 -11.59 -16.31 -9.85
CA LYS A 5 -11.09 -17.64 -9.51
C LYS A 5 -10.45 -17.62 -8.13
N VAL A 6 -10.66 -18.67 -7.34
CA VAL A 6 -10.07 -18.85 -6.01
C VAL A 6 -9.20 -20.09 -6.00
N GLU A 7 -7.98 -19.97 -5.49
CA GLU A 7 -6.99 -21.04 -5.43
C GLU A 7 -6.27 -21.05 -4.07
N ALA A 8 -5.70 -22.18 -3.68
CA ALA A 8 -4.79 -22.22 -2.54
C ALA A 8 -3.45 -21.57 -2.93
N PHE A 9 -2.86 -20.79 -2.02
CA PHE A 9 -1.56 -20.15 -2.20
C PHE A 9 -0.50 -20.62 -1.19
N GLY A 10 -0.93 -21.22 -0.08
CA GLY A 10 -0.04 -21.80 0.93
C GLY A 10 -0.71 -21.92 2.29
N VAL A 11 0.10 -22.19 3.32
CA VAL A 11 -0.34 -22.25 4.72
C VAL A 11 0.63 -21.44 5.56
N TYR A 12 0.12 -20.57 6.43
CA TYR A 12 0.91 -19.79 7.39
C TYR A 12 0.36 -19.98 8.80
N LYS A 13 1.19 -20.51 9.72
CA LYS A 13 0.80 -20.79 11.12
C LYS A 13 -0.55 -21.51 11.21
N ASP A 14 -0.67 -22.62 10.50
CA ASP A 14 -1.88 -23.47 10.39
C ASP A 14 -3.11 -22.80 9.76
N LYS A 15 -2.98 -21.59 9.19
CA LYS A 15 -4.04 -20.91 8.44
C LYS A 15 -3.82 -21.04 6.94
N ASN A 16 -4.87 -21.42 6.21
CA ASN A 16 -4.84 -21.45 4.76
C ASN A 16 -4.74 -20.02 4.19
N VAL A 17 -3.84 -19.84 3.23
CA VAL A 17 -3.75 -18.63 2.43
C VAL A 17 -4.35 -18.91 1.06
N GLN A 18 -5.29 -18.07 0.64
CA GLN A 18 -5.98 -18.18 -0.63
C GLN A 18 -5.55 -17.07 -1.57
N LYS A 19 -5.53 -17.36 -2.87
CA LYS A 19 -5.34 -16.42 -3.97
C LYS A 19 -6.67 -16.21 -4.69
N PHE A 20 -6.99 -14.96 -4.96
CA PHE A 20 -8.19 -14.52 -5.67
C PHE A 20 -7.75 -13.80 -6.94
N THR A 21 -8.14 -14.33 -8.10
CA THR A 21 -7.72 -13.81 -9.40
C THR A 21 -8.94 -13.36 -10.19
N TRP A 22 -9.01 -12.06 -10.49
CA TRP A 22 -9.96 -11.52 -11.45
C TRP A 22 -9.40 -11.56 -12.86
N THR A 23 -10.23 -11.93 -13.83
CA THR A 23 -9.95 -11.73 -15.26
C THR A 23 -11.04 -10.86 -15.87
N THR A 24 -10.66 -9.78 -16.53
CA THR A 24 -11.60 -8.86 -17.18
C THR A 24 -11.75 -9.19 -18.66
N SER A 25 -12.87 -8.77 -19.27
CA SER A 25 -13.00 -8.85 -20.74
C SER A 25 -12.02 -7.95 -21.49
N ALA A 26 -11.53 -6.89 -20.85
CA ALA A 26 -10.48 -6.02 -21.40
C ALA A 26 -9.06 -6.58 -21.19
N GLY A 27 -8.93 -7.83 -20.77
CA GLY A 27 -7.70 -8.62 -20.80
C GLY A 27 -6.81 -8.50 -19.56
N ALA A 28 -7.19 -7.72 -18.55
CA ALA A 28 -6.44 -7.65 -17.30
C ALA A 28 -6.61 -8.93 -16.47
N GLU A 29 -5.56 -9.29 -15.74
CA GLU A 29 -5.54 -10.34 -14.73
C GLU A 29 -4.95 -9.77 -13.45
N ILE A 30 -5.75 -9.69 -12.39
CA ILE A 30 -5.35 -9.07 -11.12
C ILE A 30 -5.51 -10.13 -10.04
N SER A 31 -4.46 -10.34 -9.26
CA SER A 31 -4.44 -11.34 -8.19
C SER A 31 -4.17 -10.70 -6.84
N VAL A 32 -4.92 -11.12 -5.82
CA VAL A 32 -4.67 -10.78 -4.43
C VAL A 32 -4.62 -12.04 -3.57
N ILE A 33 -3.90 -12.00 -2.44
CA ILE A 33 -3.80 -13.12 -1.50
C ILE A 33 -4.28 -12.73 -0.11
N SER A 34 -4.82 -13.68 0.65
CA SER A 34 -5.36 -13.41 2.00
C SER A 34 -4.29 -13.11 3.06
N TYR A 35 -3.03 -13.47 2.81
CA TYR A 35 -1.92 -13.02 3.65
C TYR A 35 -1.61 -11.55 3.34
N GLY A 36 -1.66 -10.69 4.36
CA GLY A 36 -1.46 -9.25 4.25
C GLY A 36 -2.48 -8.50 3.37
N ALA A 37 -3.54 -9.18 2.92
CA ALA A 37 -4.42 -8.70 1.85
C ALA A 37 -3.61 -8.11 0.69
N ILE A 38 -2.60 -8.86 0.22
CA ILE A 38 -1.56 -8.40 -0.70
C ILE A 38 -2.06 -8.42 -2.15
N ILE A 39 -1.78 -7.38 -2.92
CA ILE A 39 -1.79 -7.42 -4.39
C ILE A 39 -0.57 -8.22 -4.84
N GLN A 40 -0.80 -9.42 -5.37
CA GLN A 40 0.25 -10.34 -5.79
C GLN A 40 0.66 -10.14 -7.25
N ALA A 41 -0.29 -9.81 -8.12
CA ALA A 41 -0.05 -9.57 -9.54
C ALA A 41 -1.07 -8.57 -10.09
N PHE A 42 -0.64 -7.71 -11.01
CA PHE A 42 -1.50 -6.79 -11.74
C PHE A 42 -1.05 -6.76 -13.19
N LYS A 43 -1.62 -7.69 -13.97
CA LYS A 43 -1.25 -7.88 -15.37
C LYS A 43 -2.22 -7.18 -16.30
N VAL A 44 -1.72 -6.31 -17.18
CA VAL A 44 -2.53 -5.54 -18.13
C VAL A 44 -1.94 -5.67 -19.54
N PRO A 45 -2.76 -5.82 -20.59
CA PRO A 45 -2.26 -5.80 -21.97
C PRO A 45 -1.82 -4.39 -22.37
N ASP A 46 -0.68 -4.30 -23.07
CA ASP A 46 -0.25 -3.08 -23.74
C ASP A 46 -1.00 -2.84 -25.06
N LYS A 47 -0.62 -1.80 -25.80
CA LYS A 47 -1.23 -1.45 -27.10
C LYS A 47 -1.05 -2.53 -28.20
N PHE A 48 -0.14 -3.48 -28.00
CA PHE A 48 0.10 -4.62 -28.90
C PHE A 48 -0.56 -5.90 -28.38
N GLY A 49 -1.30 -5.83 -27.27
CA GLY A 49 -1.93 -6.98 -26.63
C GLY A 49 -0.97 -7.82 -25.78
N ILE A 50 0.27 -7.38 -25.57
CA ILE A 50 1.24 -8.10 -24.74
C ILE A 50 0.93 -7.80 -23.28
N LYS A 51 0.62 -8.87 -22.53
CA LYS A 51 0.29 -8.77 -21.10
C LYS A 51 1.58 -8.77 -20.27
N LYS A 52 1.77 -7.72 -19.47
CA LYS A 52 2.89 -7.61 -18.51
C LYS A 52 2.35 -7.42 -17.10
N ASP A 53 3.04 -8.00 -16.11
CA ASP A 53 2.77 -7.70 -14.71
C ASP A 53 3.40 -6.36 -14.33
N LEU A 54 2.58 -5.45 -13.83
CA LEU A 54 2.98 -4.09 -13.55
C LEU A 54 3.43 -3.89 -12.10
N VAL A 55 3.26 -4.89 -11.23
CA VAL A 55 3.64 -4.79 -9.81
C VAL A 55 4.78 -5.73 -9.47
N LEU A 56 5.65 -5.30 -8.56
CA LEU A 56 6.65 -6.18 -7.96
C LEU A 56 5.98 -7.11 -6.94
N GLY A 57 6.43 -8.35 -6.87
CA GLY A 57 5.89 -9.35 -5.95
C GLY A 57 6.68 -10.65 -5.92
N PHE A 58 6.09 -11.68 -5.32
CA PHE A 58 6.64 -13.02 -5.26
C PHE A 58 5.64 -14.03 -5.84
N ASP A 59 6.16 -15.13 -6.39
CA ASP A 59 5.35 -16.20 -6.97
C ASP A 59 4.71 -17.10 -5.90
N ASP A 60 5.31 -17.15 -4.70
CA ASP A 60 4.90 -18.02 -3.59
C ASP A 60 4.73 -17.27 -2.26
N LEU A 61 4.04 -17.92 -1.32
CA LEU A 61 3.82 -17.39 0.02
C LEU A 61 5.13 -17.19 0.79
N GLU A 62 6.11 -18.06 0.58
CA GLU A 62 7.37 -18.02 1.33
C GLU A 62 8.17 -16.75 1.03
N GLY A 63 8.17 -16.29 -0.23
CA GLY A 63 8.72 -15.00 -0.61
C GLY A 63 8.11 -13.86 0.19
N TYR A 64 6.79 -13.85 0.34
CA TYR A 64 6.10 -12.84 1.14
C TYR A 64 6.40 -12.93 2.64
N VAL A 65 6.51 -14.14 3.19
CA VAL A 65 6.76 -14.35 4.62
C VAL A 65 8.20 -14.00 5.00
N GLN A 66 9.18 -14.39 4.18
CA GLN A 66 10.60 -14.26 4.55
C GLN A 66 11.26 -12.97 4.05
N ARG A 67 10.83 -12.43 2.91
CA ARG A 67 11.57 -11.39 2.18
C ARG A 67 10.81 -10.08 2.00
N ASN A 68 9.53 -10.01 2.41
CA ASN A 68 8.71 -8.83 2.17
C ASN A 68 8.93 -7.68 3.15
N THR A 69 10.19 -7.39 3.48
CA THR A 69 10.58 -6.21 4.25
C THR A 69 10.33 -4.86 3.55
N PRO A 70 10.15 -4.77 2.21
CA PRO A 70 9.65 -3.56 1.57
C PRO A 70 8.11 -3.55 1.41
N TYR A 71 7.36 -4.47 2.04
CA TYR A 71 5.89 -4.45 2.05
C TYR A 71 5.20 -4.57 0.67
N LEU A 72 5.84 -5.20 -0.32
CA LEU A 72 5.34 -5.33 -1.70
C LEU A 72 3.87 -5.74 -1.73
N GLY A 73 3.02 -4.84 -2.22
CA GLY A 73 1.60 -5.07 -2.47
C GLY A 73 0.73 -5.17 -1.22
N ALA A 74 1.29 -5.05 -0.02
CA ALA A 74 0.58 -5.35 1.22
C ALA A 74 -0.36 -4.24 1.65
N THR A 75 -1.42 -4.63 2.35
CA THR A 75 -2.18 -3.69 3.19
C THR A 75 -1.34 -3.32 4.40
N VAL A 76 -1.16 -2.02 4.61
CA VAL A 76 -0.37 -1.47 5.71
C VAL A 76 -1.30 -0.79 6.72
N GLY A 77 -1.09 -1.11 7.99
CA GLY A 77 -1.86 -0.62 9.13
C GLY A 77 -1.38 -1.26 10.44
N ARG A 78 -1.80 -0.80 11.62
CA ARG A 78 -2.91 0.14 11.88
C ARG A 78 -2.64 1.60 11.48
N CYS A 79 -1.38 2.02 11.48
CA CYS A 79 -0.95 3.33 10.99
C CYS A 79 0.19 3.16 9.98
N ALA A 80 -0.06 3.56 8.73
CA ALA A 80 0.94 3.63 7.69
C ALA A 80 1.94 4.76 7.93
N ASN A 81 3.16 4.56 7.40
CA ASN A 81 4.33 5.42 7.59
C ASN A 81 4.75 5.48 9.08
N ARG A 82 5.42 6.57 9.49
CA ARG A 82 6.14 6.65 10.75
C ARG A 82 5.36 7.33 11.87
N ILE A 83 5.55 6.87 13.11
CA ILE A 83 5.18 7.59 14.33
C ILE A 83 6.46 7.88 15.13
N GLY A 84 6.77 9.17 15.29
CA GLY A 84 7.98 9.64 15.97
C GLY A 84 8.06 9.17 17.42
N ASN A 85 9.25 8.69 17.81
CA ASN A 85 9.57 8.07 19.10
C ASN A 85 8.64 6.88 19.49
N ALA A 86 7.88 6.35 18.52
CA ALA A 86 6.91 5.27 18.71
C ALA A 86 5.87 5.57 19.81
N THR A 87 5.42 6.82 19.90
CA THR A 87 4.45 7.24 20.92
C THR A 87 3.48 8.27 20.36
N PHE A 88 2.26 8.26 20.89
CA PHE A 88 1.26 9.28 20.64
C PHE A 88 0.37 9.47 21.88
N GLU A 89 -0.43 10.53 21.90
CA GLU A 89 -1.34 10.85 22.99
C GLU A 89 -2.79 10.89 22.51
N ILE A 90 -3.71 10.33 23.30
CA ILE A 90 -5.15 10.45 23.12
C ILE A 90 -5.76 10.83 24.46
N ASP A 91 -6.48 11.94 24.51
CA ASP A 91 -7.16 12.45 25.71
C ASP A 91 -6.23 12.52 26.96
N GLY A 92 -5.00 13.03 26.80
CA GLY A 92 -4.04 13.16 27.90
C GLY A 92 -3.32 11.85 28.29
N LYS A 93 -3.65 10.72 27.65
CA LYS A 93 -2.99 9.43 27.90
C LYS A 93 -1.99 9.11 26.79
N THR A 94 -0.75 8.89 27.20
CA THR A 94 0.33 8.43 26.32
C THR A 94 0.20 6.93 26.01
N TYR A 95 0.32 6.58 24.75
CA TYR A 95 0.39 5.20 24.25
C TYR A 95 1.74 4.99 23.56
N ASN A 96 2.40 3.89 23.91
CA ASN A 96 3.64 3.45 23.26
C ASN A 96 3.28 2.33 22.27
N VAL A 97 3.72 2.48 21.03
CA VAL A 97 3.63 1.45 20.00
C VAL A 97 4.99 0.80 19.79
N ALA A 98 5.02 -0.32 19.07
CA ALA A 98 6.26 -1.05 18.85
C ALA A 98 7.34 -0.17 18.18
N LYS A 99 8.59 -0.31 18.62
CA LYS A 99 9.75 0.30 17.95
C LYS A 99 10.34 -0.71 16.98
N ASN A 100 10.09 -0.53 15.69
CA ASN A 100 10.55 -1.42 14.63
C ASN A 100 11.46 -0.73 13.62
N ILE A 101 11.72 0.58 13.75
CA ILE A 101 12.77 1.28 13.00
C ILE A 101 13.51 2.27 13.91
N GLY A 102 14.70 1.89 14.37
CA GLY A 102 15.45 2.71 15.33
C GLY A 102 14.63 3.00 16.60
N LYS A 103 14.37 4.27 16.87
CA LYS A 103 13.53 4.72 18.00
C LYS A 103 12.06 4.94 17.64
N ASP A 104 11.73 4.86 16.36
CA ASP A 104 10.43 5.21 15.79
C ASP A 104 9.62 3.94 15.48
N HIS A 105 8.34 4.16 15.17
CA HIS A 105 7.42 3.14 14.71
C HIS A 105 7.18 3.31 13.21
N LEU A 106 7.01 2.22 12.48
CA LEU A 106 6.76 2.21 11.03
C LEU A 106 5.72 1.16 10.65
N HIS A 107 4.78 1.55 9.79
CA HIS A 107 3.89 0.63 9.07
C HIS A 107 3.12 -0.36 9.97
N GLY A 108 2.71 0.11 11.16
CA GLY A 108 1.89 -0.68 12.08
C GLY A 108 2.66 -1.61 13.02
N GLY A 109 3.98 -1.72 12.89
CA GLY A 109 4.84 -2.35 13.91
C GLY A 109 5.56 -3.62 13.45
N ILE A 110 5.85 -4.51 14.40
CA ILE A 110 6.64 -5.73 14.15
C ILE A 110 5.83 -6.70 13.29
N VAL A 111 4.59 -6.98 13.72
CA VAL A 111 3.59 -7.77 12.99
C VAL A 111 2.42 -6.85 12.66
N GLY A 112 2.65 -5.98 11.66
CA GLY A 112 1.61 -5.14 11.09
C GLY A 112 0.59 -5.93 10.25
N PHE A 113 -0.37 -5.19 9.70
CA PHE A 113 -1.45 -5.72 8.87
C PHE A 113 -0.97 -6.46 7.61
N ASP A 114 0.28 -6.22 7.21
CA ASP A 114 0.96 -6.87 6.10
C ASP A 114 1.40 -8.32 6.41
N LYS A 115 1.47 -8.71 7.69
CA LYS A 115 2.03 -10.01 8.14
C LYS A 115 1.01 -10.93 8.81
N VAL A 116 -0.28 -10.71 8.58
CA VAL A 116 -1.37 -11.50 9.13
C VAL A 116 -2.19 -12.15 8.02
N VAL A 117 -2.79 -13.31 8.31
CA VAL A 117 -3.79 -13.92 7.41
C VAL A 117 -5.14 -13.30 7.72
N TRP A 118 -5.70 -12.60 6.72
CA TRP A 118 -7.01 -12.00 6.79
C TRP A 118 -8.09 -13.05 6.51
N GLU A 119 -9.21 -12.95 7.22
CA GLU A 119 -10.42 -13.71 6.87
C GLU A 119 -10.96 -13.15 5.56
N SER A 120 -11.50 -13.99 4.68
CA SER A 120 -11.96 -13.56 3.35
C SER A 120 -13.40 -13.96 3.10
N THR A 121 -14.15 -13.11 2.39
CA THR A 121 -15.52 -13.38 1.94
C THR A 121 -15.74 -12.78 0.57
N ILE A 122 -16.41 -13.54 -0.31
CA ILE A 122 -16.75 -13.09 -1.67
C ILE A 122 -18.19 -12.60 -1.69
N VAL A 123 -18.41 -11.40 -2.25
CA VAL A 123 -19.74 -10.84 -2.48
C VAL A 123 -19.80 -10.33 -3.93
N GLY A 124 -20.46 -11.07 -4.81
CA GLY A 124 -20.44 -10.78 -6.25
C GLY A 124 -19.02 -10.91 -6.82
N ASN A 125 -18.51 -9.83 -7.42
CA ASN A 125 -17.13 -9.70 -7.90
C ASN A 125 -16.19 -9.07 -6.85
N LYS A 126 -16.65 -8.82 -5.61
CA LYS A 126 -15.81 -8.23 -4.55
C LYS A 126 -15.21 -9.31 -3.68
N VAL A 127 -13.96 -9.11 -3.27
CA VAL A 127 -13.32 -9.89 -2.20
C VAL A 127 -13.12 -8.95 -1.01
N ILE A 128 -13.74 -9.31 0.11
CA ILE A 128 -13.66 -8.58 1.36
C ILE A 128 -12.69 -9.34 2.28
N PHE A 129 -11.56 -8.73 2.58
CA PHE A 129 -10.65 -9.20 3.62
C PHE A 129 -10.99 -8.51 4.94
N SER A 130 -11.11 -9.27 6.03
CA SER A 130 -11.35 -8.72 7.37
C SER A 130 -10.32 -9.21 8.38
N TYR A 131 -9.88 -8.29 9.25
CA TYR A 131 -8.96 -8.59 10.33
C TYR A 131 -9.36 -7.84 11.60
N LEU A 132 -9.40 -8.57 12.71
CA LEU A 132 -9.66 -8.03 14.04
C LEU A 132 -8.34 -7.84 14.77
N SER A 133 -7.85 -6.61 14.77
CA SER A 133 -6.68 -6.19 15.53
C SER A 133 -7.11 -5.94 16.97
N LYS A 134 -6.61 -6.74 17.91
CA LYS A 134 -7.05 -6.70 19.32
C LYS A 134 -6.59 -5.44 20.04
N ASP A 135 -7.26 -5.08 21.13
CA ASP A 135 -6.83 -4.02 22.04
C ASP A 135 -5.37 -4.23 22.43
N LEU A 136 -4.57 -3.18 22.24
CA LEU A 136 -3.12 -3.14 22.48
C LEU A 136 -2.27 -4.01 21.53
N GLU A 137 -2.84 -4.55 20.45
CA GLU A 137 -2.03 -5.13 19.38
C GLU A 137 -1.07 -4.06 18.83
N GLU A 138 0.23 -4.38 18.80
CA GLU A 138 1.32 -3.45 18.47
C GLU A 138 1.34 -2.14 19.31
N GLY A 139 0.61 -2.12 20.42
CA GLY A 139 0.47 -0.98 21.35
C GLY A 139 -0.73 -0.05 21.09
N TYR A 140 -1.55 -0.32 20.08
CA TYR A 140 -2.69 0.54 19.73
C TYR A 140 -3.93 0.26 20.59
N PRO A 141 -4.60 1.28 21.19
CA PRO A 141 -5.80 1.06 21.98
C PRO A 141 -7.00 0.68 21.11
N GLY A 142 -7.89 -0.13 21.68
CA GLY A 142 -9.16 -0.57 21.11
C GLY A 142 -9.03 -1.79 20.20
N ASP A 143 -9.96 -2.73 20.34
CA ASP A 143 -10.27 -3.69 19.28
C ASP A 143 -10.67 -2.88 18.04
N LEU A 144 -9.99 -3.12 16.92
CA LEU A 144 -10.26 -2.53 15.62
C LEU A 144 -10.58 -3.64 14.63
N ILE A 145 -11.84 -3.67 14.16
CA ILE A 145 -12.20 -4.46 12.98
C ILE A 145 -11.88 -3.63 11.74
N THR A 146 -11.05 -4.16 10.85
CA THR A 146 -10.74 -3.53 9.56
C THR A 146 -11.19 -4.46 8.45
N SER A 147 -11.72 -3.86 7.39
CA SER A 147 -12.02 -4.53 6.13
C SER A 147 -11.34 -3.83 4.97
N VAL A 148 -10.71 -4.61 4.11
CA VAL A 148 -10.16 -4.18 2.82
C VAL A 148 -10.97 -4.84 1.72
N ILE A 149 -11.59 -4.04 0.87
CA ILE A 149 -12.51 -4.51 -0.16
C ILE A 149 -11.85 -4.30 -1.51
N TYR A 150 -11.57 -5.40 -2.20
CA TYR A 150 -11.06 -5.41 -3.55
C TYR A 150 -12.20 -5.65 -4.52
N GLU A 151 -12.29 -4.82 -5.55
CA GLU A 151 -13.21 -4.98 -6.66
C GLU A 151 -12.49 -4.70 -7.98
N VAL A 152 -12.69 -5.56 -8.97
CA VAL A 152 -12.20 -5.34 -10.33
C VAL A 152 -13.39 -5.20 -11.27
N THR A 153 -13.37 -4.14 -12.07
CA THR A 153 -14.40 -3.84 -13.07
C THR A 153 -13.99 -4.30 -14.46
N ASP A 154 -14.95 -4.45 -15.36
CA ASP A 154 -14.71 -4.94 -16.73
C ASP A 154 -13.81 -4.02 -17.58
N ASP A 155 -13.66 -2.75 -17.19
CA ASP A 155 -12.81 -1.74 -17.84
C ASP A 155 -11.42 -1.60 -17.19
N ASN A 156 -10.90 -2.69 -16.61
CA ASN A 156 -9.56 -2.81 -16.03
C ASN A 156 -9.29 -1.89 -14.82
N ARG A 157 -10.32 -1.48 -14.06
CA ARG A 157 -10.11 -0.73 -12.82
C ARG A 157 -10.03 -1.66 -11.63
N LEU A 158 -9.03 -1.41 -10.80
CA LEU A 158 -8.94 -1.99 -9.47
C LEU A 158 -9.41 -0.94 -8.46
N HIS A 159 -10.50 -1.24 -7.77
CA HIS A 159 -11.01 -0.47 -6.65
C HIS A 159 -10.56 -1.10 -5.34
N LEU A 160 -10.12 -0.23 -4.42
CA LEU A 160 -9.65 -0.62 -3.10
C LEU A 160 -10.31 0.29 -2.05
N ASP A 161 -11.24 -0.26 -1.29
CA ASP A 161 -11.92 0.45 -0.21
C ASP A 161 -11.45 -0.06 1.15
N PHE A 162 -11.15 0.88 2.05
CA PHE A 162 -10.83 0.58 3.45
C PHE A 162 -12.00 0.98 4.35
N LYS A 163 -12.40 0.08 5.25
CA LYS A 163 -13.37 0.36 6.32
C LYS A 163 -12.78 -0.07 7.65
N ALA A 164 -12.97 0.72 8.69
CA ALA A 164 -12.53 0.37 10.02
C ALA A 164 -13.54 0.82 11.08
N SER A 165 -13.64 0.07 12.17
CA SER A 165 -14.48 0.41 13.32
C SER A 165 -13.79 -0.04 14.61
N THR A 166 -13.81 0.82 15.63
CA THR A 166 -13.04 0.63 16.86
C THR A 166 -13.93 0.71 18.10
N THR A 167 -13.52 -0.02 19.14
CA THR A 167 -14.14 0.02 20.48
C THR A 167 -13.63 1.16 21.36
N LYS A 168 -12.48 1.77 21.02
CA LYS A 168 -11.88 2.92 21.73
C LYS A 168 -11.31 3.93 20.74
N LYS A 169 -11.18 5.20 21.15
CA LYS A 169 -10.42 6.18 20.36
C LYS A 169 -9.01 5.64 20.09
N THR A 170 -8.61 5.67 18.83
CA THR A 170 -7.33 5.14 18.35
C THR A 170 -6.91 5.88 17.09
N VAL A 171 -5.66 5.72 16.66
CA VAL A 171 -5.18 6.25 15.38
C VAL A 171 -5.31 5.18 14.30
N VAL A 172 -5.78 5.56 13.12
CA VAL A 172 -5.93 4.68 11.97
C VAL A 172 -5.49 5.43 10.72
N ASN A 173 -4.57 4.85 9.97
CA ASN A 173 -4.13 5.32 8.67
C ASN A 173 -3.77 4.10 7.83
N LEU A 174 -4.58 3.79 6.82
CA LEU A 174 -4.50 2.55 6.05
C LEU A 174 -4.11 2.87 4.61
N THR A 175 -3.28 2.02 4.02
CA THR A 175 -2.89 2.13 2.61
C THR A 175 -2.53 0.76 2.03
N ASN A 176 -2.28 0.71 0.73
CA ASN A 176 -1.64 -0.42 0.07
C ASN A 176 -0.26 -0.02 -0.43
N HIS A 177 0.72 -0.91 -0.27
CA HIS A 177 2.13 -0.64 -0.54
C HIS A 177 2.63 -1.34 -1.82
N SER A 178 1.82 -1.32 -2.89
CA SER A 178 2.21 -1.84 -4.21
C SER A 178 3.33 -1.00 -4.85
N TYR A 179 4.32 -1.67 -5.40
CA TYR A 179 5.38 -1.05 -6.19
C TYR A 179 5.12 -1.28 -7.67
N PHE A 180 5.00 -0.20 -8.43
CA PHE A 180 4.66 -0.27 -9.85
C PHE A 180 5.88 -0.08 -10.75
N ASN A 181 5.93 -0.85 -11.84
CA ASN A 181 6.73 -0.59 -13.02
C ASN A 181 5.86 -0.84 -14.26
N LEU A 182 5.43 0.23 -14.94
CA LEU A 182 4.54 0.17 -16.10
C LEU A 182 5.21 -0.46 -17.33
N ALA A 183 6.55 -0.55 -17.35
CA ALA A 183 7.28 -1.27 -18.38
C ALA A 183 7.27 -2.80 -18.17
N GLY A 184 6.80 -3.27 -17.01
CA GLY A 184 6.86 -4.64 -16.54
C GLY A 184 7.75 -4.78 -15.30
N HIS A 185 7.35 -5.61 -14.35
CA HIS A 185 8.11 -5.87 -13.12
C HIS A 185 9.54 -6.40 -13.38
N ASP A 186 9.75 -7.04 -14.52
CA ASP A 186 10.99 -7.63 -15.01
C ASP A 186 11.83 -6.68 -15.87
N ALA A 187 11.32 -5.49 -16.18
CA ALA A 187 11.97 -4.54 -17.07
C ALA A 187 13.20 -3.84 -16.45
N GLY A 188 13.38 -3.98 -15.14
CA GLY A 188 14.50 -3.38 -14.40
C GLY A 188 14.26 -1.94 -13.98
N ALA A 189 15.16 -1.44 -13.11
CA ALA A 189 15.03 -0.12 -12.50
C ALA A 189 15.24 1.04 -13.48
N GLU A 190 16.03 0.84 -14.54
CA GLU A 190 16.30 1.88 -15.55
C GLU A 190 15.01 2.36 -16.26
N GLU A 191 14.04 1.47 -16.43
CA GLU A 191 12.76 1.81 -17.05
C GLU A 191 11.89 2.73 -16.17
N LEU A 192 12.12 2.77 -14.85
CA LEU A 192 11.42 3.69 -13.97
C LEU A 192 11.72 5.15 -14.36
N TYR A 193 12.94 5.46 -14.77
CA TYR A 193 13.34 6.80 -15.22
C TYR A 193 12.61 7.22 -16.50
N CYS A 194 12.04 6.28 -17.25
CA CYS A 194 11.23 6.54 -18.45
C CYS A 194 9.77 6.91 -18.14
N HIS A 195 9.31 6.75 -16.90
CA HIS A 195 7.92 7.01 -16.53
C HIS A 195 7.62 8.50 -16.52
N TRP A 196 6.41 8.84 -16.96
CA TRP A 196 5.85 10.17 -16.84
C TRP A 196 4.95 10.23 -15.62
N VAL A 197 5.19 11.23 -14.77
CA VAL A 197 4.50 11.38 -13.49
C VAL A 197 3.80 12.74 -13.46
N VAL A 198 2.60 12.76 -12.89
CA VAL A 198 1.86 13.96 -12.52
C VAL A 198 1.23 13.73 -11.16
N ILE A 199 1.34 14.69 -10.25
CA ILE A 199 0.80 14.63 -8.89
C ILE A 199 0.09 15.94 -8.62
N ASN A 200 -1.21 15.88 -8.31
CA ASN A 200 -2.01 17.05 -7.98
C ASN A 200 -1.75 17.53 -6.54
N ALA A 201 -0.55 18.05 -6.29
CA ALA A 201 -0.11 18.55 -5.00
C ALA A 201 0.95 19.64 -5.19
N ASN A 202 0.76 20.79 -4.53
CA ASN A 202 1.71 21.90 -4.60
C ASN A 202 2.67 21.97 -3.41
N LYS A 203 2.56 21.04 -2.45
CA LYS A 203 3.37 20.96 -1.23
C LYS A 203 3.73 19.53 -0.88
N ILE A 204 4.87 19.36 -0.19
CA ILE A 204 5.24 18.14 0.53
C ILE A 204 5.36 18.43 2.02
N THR A 205 5.27 17.40 2.86
CA THR A 205 5.58 17.51 4.29
C THR A 205 7.09 17.55 4.50
N LYS A 206 7.59 18.55 5.22
CA LYS A 206 8.99 18.57 5.65
C LYS A 206 9.23 17.46 6.68
N THR A 207 10.31 16.72 6.52
CA THR A 207 10.75 15.70 7.48
C THR A 207 12.08 16.06 8.15
N ASP A 208 12.36 15.43 9.28
CA ASP A 208 13.68 15.41 9.90
C ASP A 208 14.57 14.29 9.31
N ALA A 209 15.78 14.12 9.84
CA ALA A 209 16.73 13.10 9.38
C ALA A 209 16.26 11.65 9.58
N ASN A 210 15.18 11.41 10.35
CA ASN A 210 14.59 10.08 10.56
C ASN A 210 13.28 9.92 9.75
N SER A 211 13.02 10.81 8.79
CA SER A 211 11.79 10.88 8.00
C SER A 211 10.53 11.12 8.85
N ILE A 212 10.66 11.79 10.01
CA ILE A 212 9.51 12.19 10.84
C ILE A 212 9.03 13.58 10.40
N PRO A 213 7.73 13.78 10.10
CA PRO A 213 7.20 15.09 9.75
C PRO A 213 7.43 16.13 10.83
N THR A 214 7.96 17.30 10.46
CA THR A 214 8.20 18.41 11.41
C THR A 214 6.95 19.25 11.69
N GLY A 215 5.83 18.95 11.02
CA GLY A 215 4.62 19.76 11.01
C GLY A 215 4.66 20.97 10.05
N SER A 216 5.74 21.14 9.28
CA SER A 216 5.86 22.19 8.27
C SER A 216 5.67 21.64 6.85
N PHE A 217 5.27 22.51 5.93
CA PHE A 217 5.11 22.18 4.52
C PHE A 217 6.15 22.91 3.66
N ILE A 218 6.59 22.28 2.58
CA ILE A 218 7.52 22.85 1.60
C ILE A 218 6.78 22.95 0.26
N PRO A 219 6.74 24.13 -0.40
CA PRO A 219 6.18 24.23 -1.73
C PRO A 219 7.03 23.45 -2.74
N VAL A 220 6.40 22.76 -3.68
CA VAL A 220 7.12 21.97 -4.69
C VAL A 220 7.60 22.82 -5.86
N GLN A 221 7.02 24.00 -6.08
CA GLN A 221 7.30 24.85 -7.24
C GLN A 221 8.81 25.15 -7.38
N ASN A 222 9.34 24.99 -8.59
CA ASN A 222 10.76 25.18 -8.90
C ASN A 222 11.71 24.24 -8.15
N THR A 223 11.24 23.07 -7.73
CA THR A 223 12.07 22.02 -7.11
C THR A 223 12.01 20.71 -7.92
N PRO A 224 12.89 19.73 -7.64
CA PRO A 224 12.77 18.39 -8.22
C PRO A 224 11.46 17.66 -7.87
N PHE A 225 10.75 18.12 -6.83
CA PHE A 225 9.47 17.58 -6.39
C PHE A 225 8.27 18.10 -7.18
N ASP A 226 8.47 19.06 -8.10
CA ASP A 226 7.39 19.63 -8.91
C ASP A 226 6.91 18.66 -9.99
N PHE A 227 5.82 17.94 -9.67
CA PHE A 227 5.04 17.12 -10.60
C PHE A 227 3.63 17.69 -10.80
N THR A 228 3.42 18.99 -10.54
CA THR A 228 2.10 19.64 -10.76
C THR A 228 1.70 19.64 -12.23
N ILE A 229 2.69 19.56 -13.11
CA ILE A 229 2.54 19.25 -14.53
C ILE A 229 3.29 17.95 -14.85
N GLN A 230 2.89 17.29 -15.93
CA GLN A 230 3.48 16.03 -16.36
C GLN A 230 5.00 16.19 -16.60
N ARG A 231 5.80 15.36 -15.92
CA ARG A 231 7.27 15.37 -16.02
C ARG A 231 7.82 13.95 -16.03
N LYS A 232 8.90 13.74 -16.79
CA LYS A 232 9.61 12.46 -16.80
C LYS A 232 10.38 12.27 -15.49
N LEU A 233 10.28 11.10 -14.87
CA LEU A 233 10.94 10.82 -13.57
C LEU A 233 12.46 11.01 -13.67
N GLY A 234 13.07 10.59 -14.79
CA GLY A 234 14.51 10.78 -15.03
C GLY A 234 14.97 12.23 -14.96
N ASP A 235 14.17 13.18 -15.44
CA ASP A 235 14.52 14.60 -15.42
C ASP A 235 14.48 15.18 -14.00
N ALA A 236 13.63 14.63 -13.12
CA ALA A 236 13.62 14.99 -11.71
C ALA A 236 14.83 14.39 -10.97
N MET A 237 15.11 13.12 -11.23
CA MET A 237 16.21 12.37 -10.63
C MET A 237 17.60 12.88 -11.05
N ALA A 238 17.74 13.59 -12.16
CA ALA A 238 19.01 14.25 -12.52
C ALA A 238 19.52 15.25 -11.46
N SER A 239 18.65 15.67 -10.53
CA SER A 239 18.99 16.64 -9.47
C SER A 239 19.66 16.01 -8.24
N GLY A 240 19.80 14.68 -8.17
CA GLY A 240 20.43 14.00 -7.03
C GLY A 240 20.16 12.49 -6.96
N ASN A 241 20.51 11.86 -5.83
CA ASN A 241 20.17 10.47 -5.54
C ASN A 241 19.22 10.42 -4.32
N ASN A 242 18.40 9.37 -4.22
CA ASN A 242 17.46 9.15 -3.12
C ASN A 242 16.54 10.35 -2.85
N LEU A 243 15.99 10.97 -3.91
CA LEU A 243 15.22 12.20 -3.77
C LEU A 243 13.85 12.02 -3.13
N PHE A 244 13.19 10.88 -3.35
CA PHE A 244 11.77 10.70 -3.03
C PHE A 244 11.57 9.66 -1.92
N ASP A 245 10.94 10.09 -0.83
CA ASP A 245 10.25 9.27 0.18
C ASP A 245 9.30 10.18 0.97
N ASP A 246 8.50 10.97 0.23
CA ASP A 246 7.81 12.15 0.76
C ASP A 246 6.29 12.04 0.62
N ASN A 247 5.59 12.58 1.61
CA ASN A 247 4.15 12.76 1.52
C ASN A 247 3.83 14.06 0.74
N TYR A 248 3.27 13.90 -0.45
CA TYR A 248 2.65 14.97 -1.23
C TYR A 248 1.29 15.34 -0.62
N CYS A 249 1.09 16.63 -0.37
CA CYS A 249 -0.15 17.17 0.17
C CYS A 249 -1.15 17.40 -0.96
N VAL A 250 -1.96 16.38 -1.26
CA VAL A 250 -2.96 16.44 -2.33
C VAL A 250 -4.01 17.50 -2.03
N GLU A 251 -4.27 18.37 -3.02
CA GLU A 251 -5.37 19.33 -2.96
C GLU A 251 -6.62 18.67 -3.55
N THR A 252 -7.54 18.20 -2.71
CA THR A 252 -8.91 17.88 -3.17
C THR A 252 -9.74 19.16 -3.10
N TYR A 253 -10.39 19.60 -4.17
CA TYR A 253 -11.43 18.87 -4.88
C TYR A 253 -11.14 18.65 -6.38
N GLY A 254 -11.18 17.39 -6.82
CA GLY A 254 -11.67 17.11 -8.18
C GLY A 254 -13.15 17.49 -8.28
N PRO A 255 -13.70 17.75 -9.48
CA PRO A 255 -15.09 18.20 -9.61
C PRO A 255 -16.06 17.20 -8.97
N GLU A 256 -17.01 17.73 -8.19
CA GLU A 256 -18.25 17.03 -7.78
C GLU A 256 -19.09 16.63 -9.00
#